data_AF-A0ABD3WT85-F1
#
_entry.id   AF-A0ABD3WT85-F1
#
_cell.length_a   1.000
_cell.length_b   1.000
_cell.length_c   1.000
_cell.angle_alpha   90.00
_cell.angle_beta   90.00
_cell.angle_gamma   90.00
#
_symmetry.space_group_name_H-M   'P 1'
#
loop_
_entity.id
_entity.type
_entity.pdbx_description
1 polymer ?
#
loop_
_entity_poly.entity_id
_entity_poly.type
_entity_poly.pdbx_seq_one_letter_code
_entity_poly.pdbx_strand_id
1 'polypeptide(L)'
;MSVLLYGSECWKSTANIENKLEVFQTKCLRRIMRIFWPNMISDEELRHRAGARTISEIIATRRWRWLGHVCRMPIDSIPRVALRWTPQGKKNRGSPKETWRRTVDRDLKTRGLTMQTAPAIAADRTKWCSLAVASSTRRRRED
;
A
#
# COMPACT_ATOMS: atom_id res chain seq x y z
N MET A 1 -9.19 13.18 2.63
CA MET A 1 -8.73 11.78 2.44
C MET A 1 -8.33 11.07 3.73
N SER A 2 -8.10 11.77 4.86
CA SER A 2 -7.67 11.16 6.12
C SER A 2 -8.67 10.11 6.64
N VAL A 3 -9.96 10.45 6.67
CA VAL A 3 -11.05 9.58 7.16
C VAL A 3 -11.23 8.33 6.28
N LEU A 4 -11.26 8.50 4.95
CA LEU A 4 -11.43 7.37 4.02
C LEU A 4 -10.33 6.31 4.18
N LEU A 5 -9.10 6.75 4.37
CA LEU A 5 -7.94 5.86 4.44
C LEU A 5 -7.59 5.47 5.89
N TYR A 6 -8.50 5.69 6.84
CA TYR A 6 -8.29 5.30 8.23
C TYR A 6 -8.15 3.77 8.33
N GLY A 7 -7.09 3.31 9.00
CA GLY A 7 -6.79 1.89 9.15
C GLY A 7 -6.34 1.17 7.87
N SER A 8 -6.09 1.89 6.76
CA SER A 8 -5.73 1.27 5.47
C SER A 8 -4.39 0.51 5.47
N GLU A 9 -3.56 0.76 6.48
CA GLU A 9 -2.34 0.00 6.75
C GLU A 9 -2.57 -1.47 7.12
N CYS A 10 -3.74 -1.79 7.68
CA CYS A 10 -4.13 -3.14 8.12
C CYS A 10 -5.11 -3.84 7.15
N TRP A 11 -5.47 -3.20 6.04
CA TRP A 11 -6.40 -3.78 5.07
C TRP A 11 -5.73 -4.80 4.17
N LYS A 12 -6.47 -5.86 3.80
CA LYS A 12 -6.14 -6.62 2.61
C LYS A 12 -6.44 -5.75 1.38
N SER A 13 -5.47 -5.59 0.48
CA SER A 13 -5.66 -4.76 -0.72
C SER A 13 -5.82 -5.66 -1.95
N THR A 14 -7.07 -5.83 -2.39
CA THR A 14 -7.38 -6.46 -3.68
C THR A 14 -7.42 -5.39 -4.77
N ALA A 15 -7.10 -5.78 -6.02
CA ALA A 15 -7.14 -4.87 -7.16
C ALA A 15 -8.50 -4.16 -7.32
N ASN A 16 -9.61 -4.85 -7.00
CA ASN A 16 -10.95 -4.28 -7.04
C ASN A 16 -11.15 -3.17 -5.97
N ILE A 17 -10.64 -3.36 -4.74
CA ILE A 17 -10.72 -2.33 -3.69
C ILE A 17 -9.87 -1.12 -4.08
N GLU A 18 -8.64 -1.37 -4.55
CA GLU A 18 -7.73 -0.31 -5.00
C GLU A 18 -8.36 0.51 -6.15
N ASN A 19 -8.96 -0.15 -7.16
CA ASN A 19 -9.61 0.53 -8.27
C ASN A 19 -10.80 1.40 -7.82
N LYS A 20 -11.65 0.88 -6.92
CA LYS A 20 -12.78 1.66 -6.38
C LYS A 20 -12.31 2.91 -5.65
N LEU A 21 -11.22 2.80 -4.90
CA LEU A 21 -10.66 3.94 -4.20
C LEU A 21 -10.02 4.95 -5.16
N GLU A 22 -9.30 4.48 -6.18
CA GLU A 22 -8.72 5.33 -7.23
C GLU A 22 -9.81 6.13 -7.96
N VAL A 23 -10.91 5.48 -8.37
CA VAL A 23 -12.08 6.15 -8.97
C VAL A 23 -12.67 7.21 -8.04
N PHE A 24 -12.77 6.92 -6.75
CA PHE A 24 -13.24 7.90 -5.76
C PHE A 24 -12.31 9.11 -5.70
N GLN A 25 -11.00 8.91 -5.62
CA GLN A 25 -10.03 10.00 -5.62
C GLN A 25 -10.11 10.84 -6.88
N THR A 26 -10.12 10.22 -8.06
CA THR A 26 -10.26 10.92 -9.35
C THR A 26 -11.53 11.77 -9.36
N LYS A 27 -12.67 11.23 -8.92
CA LYS A 27 -13.93 12.00 -8.81
C LYS A 27 -13.80 13.20 -7.88
N CYS A 28 -13.18 13.04 -6.72
CA CYS A 28 -12.92 14.15 -5.80
C CYS A 28 -12.00 15.21 -6.43
N LEU A 29 -10.91 14.79 -7.08
CA LEU A 29 -9.96 15.70 -7.72
C LEU A 29 -10.61 16.50 -8.85
N ARG A 30 -11.39 15.85 -9.73
CA ARG A 30 -12.14 16.55 -10.79
C ARG A 30 -13.06 17.62 -10.23
N ARG A 31 -13.77 17.32 -9.14
CA ARG A 31 -14.67 18.28 -8.47
C ARG A 31 -13.90 19.46 -7.86
N ILE A 32 -12.79 19.19 -7.17
CA ILE A 32 -11.96 20.24 -6.54
C ILE A 32 -11.36 21.15 -7.61
N MET A 33 -10.86 20.57 -8.70
CA MET A 33 -10.26 21.30 -9.82
C MET A 33 -11.29 21.90 -10.79
N ARG A 34 -12.59 21.73 -10.51
CA ARG A 34 -13.70 22.22 -11.33
C ARG A 34 -13.63 21.78 -12.81
N ILE A 35 -13.19 20.55 -13.04
CA ILE A 35 -13.12 19.96 -14.38
C ILE A 35 -14.41 19.23 -14.66
N PHE A 36 -15.18 19.77 -15.60
CA PHE A 36 -16.43 19.21 -16.08
C PHE A 36 -16.37 19.04 -17.60
N TRP A 37 -17.28 18.23 -18.12
CA TRP A 37 -17.51 18.15 -19.56
C TRP A 37 -17.78 19.57 -20.13
N PRO A 38 -17.28 19.94 -21.33
CA PRO A 38 -16.58 19.12 -22.32
C PRO A 38 -15.06 18.99 -22.11
N ASN A 39 -14.50 19.59 -21.06
CA ASN A 39 -13.06 19.55 -20.78
C ASN A 39 -12.63 18.18 -20.24
N MET A 40 -12.37 17.25 -21.15
CA MET A 40 -11.91 15.90 -20.83
C MET A 40 -10.38 15.85 -20.76
N ILE A 41 -9.84 15.71 -19.54
CA ILE A 41 -8.42 15.41 -19.33
C ILE A 41 -8.23 13.97 -18.85
N SER A 42 -7.06 13.39 -19.11
CA SER A 42 -6.69 12.08 -18.60
C SER A 42 -6.54 12.09 -17.07
N ASP A 43 -6.69 10.93 -16.44
CA ASP A 43 -6.52 10.81 -14.98
C ASP A 43 -5.06 11.06 -14.55
N GLU A 44 -4.08 10.77 -15.42
CA GLU A 44 -2.67 11.07 -15.18
C GLU A 44 -2.41 12.57 -15.16
N GLU A 45 -2.94 13.30 -16.14
CA GLU A 45 -2.83 14.76 -16.21
C GLU A 45 -3.55 15.43 -15.02
N LEU A 46 -4.72 14.90 -14.64
CA LEU A 46 -5.44 15.38 -13.46
C LEU A 46 -4.59 15.25 -12.18
N ARG A 47 -3.94 14.10 -11.97
CA ARG A 47 -3.07 13.86 -10.81
C ARG A 47 -1.83 14.75 -10.85
N HIS A 48 -1.22 14.91 -12.02
CA HIS A 48 -0.06 15.78 -12.20
C HIS A 48 -0.38 17.23 -11.83
N ARG A 49 -1.48 17.79 -12.37
CA ARG A 49 -1.94 19.15 -12.02
C ARG A 49 -2.31 19.30 -10.55
N ALA A 50 -2.90 18.26 -9.95
CA ALA A 50 -3.25 18.27 -8.53
C ALA A 50 -2.04 18.04 -7.59
N GLY A 51 -0.86 17.69 -8.11
CA GLY A 51 0.27 17.24 -7.29
C GLY A 51 -0.05 16.00 -6.45
N ALA A 52 -0.99 15.17 -6.90
CA ALA A 52 -1.54 14.07 -6.13
C ALA A 52 -0.90 12.73 -6.51
N ARG A 53 -0.53 11.94 -5.49
CA ARG A 53 -0.14 10.53 -5.64
C ARG A 53 -1.36 9.64 -5.83
N THR A 54 -1.17 8.47 -6.44
CA THR A 54 -2.22 7.44 -6.53
C THR A 54 -2.62 6.94 -5.15
N ILE A 55 -3.86 6.48 -4.96
CA ILE A 55 -4.27 5.95 -3.67
C ILE A 55 -3.47 4.69 -3.33
N SER A 56 -3.20 3.83 -4.31
CA SER A 56 -2.41 2.62 -4.09
C SER A 56 -1.02 2.94 -3.52
N GLU A 57 -0.35 4.00 -4.00
CA GLU A 57 0.92 4.46 -3.43
C GLU A 57 0.76 4.96 -2.00
N ILE A 58 -0.30 5.71 -1.70
CA ILE A 58 -0.55 6.23 -0.36
C ILE A 58 -0.79 5.06 0.62
N ILE A 59 -1.60 4.08 0.25
CA ILE A 59 -1.88 2.89 1.07
C ILE A 59 -0.63 2.05 1.27
N ALA A 60 0.12 1.76 0.19
CA ALA A 60 1.38 1.02 0.25
C ALA A 60 2.39 1.73 1.17
N THR A 61 2.48 3.06 1.10
CA THR A 61 3.37 3.85 1.97
C THR A 61 2.96 3.76 3.44
N ARG A 62 1.66 3.83 3.75
CA ARG A 62 1.14 3.69 5.13
C ARG A 62 1.44 2.31 5.69
N ARG A 63 1.13 1.26 4.91
CA ARG A 63 1.41 -0.13 5.25
C ARG A 63 2.91 -0.39 5.44
N TRP A 64 3.77 0.22 4.62
CA TRP A 64 5.22 0.16 4.77
C TRP A 64 5.72 0.79 6.08
N ARG A 65 5.19 1.97 6.42
CA ARG A 65 5.52 2.66 7.69
C ARG A 65 5.07 1.84 8.89
N TRP A 66 3.85 1.31 8.85
CA TRP A 66 3.30 0.45 9.90
C TRP A 66 4.14 -0.83 10.06
N LEU A 67 4.49 -1.49 8.96
CA LEU A 67 5.34 -2.69 8.99
C LEU A 67 6.70 -2.41 9.61
N GLY A 68 7.35 -1.31 9.22
CA GLY A 68 8.63 -0.91 9.81
C GLY A 68 8.52 -0.59 11.30
N HIS A 69 7.41 0.02 11.74
CA HIS A 69 7.15 0.26 13.14
C HIS A 69 7.00 -1.03 13.93
N VAL A 70 6.12 -1.94 13.49
CA VAL A 70 5.96 -3.28 14.08
C VAL A 70 7.27 -4.05 14.06
N CYS A 71 8.07 -3.90 12.99
CA CYS A 71 9.33 -4.61 12.89
C CYS A 71 10.40 -4.20 13.91
N ARG A 72 10.29 -2.99 14.46
CA ARG A 72 11.18 -2.44 15.48
C ARG A 72 10.65 -2.61 16.90
N MET A 73 9.41 -3.07 17.07
CA MET A 73 8.87 -3.34 18.39
C MET A 73 9.56 -4.55 19.04
N PRO A 74 9.55 -4.64 20.38
CA PRO A 74 9.98 -5.82 21.12
C PRO A 74 9.33 -7.10 20.60
N ILE A 75 10.04 -8.22 20.68
CA ILE A 75 9.62 -9.49 20.06
C ILE A 75 8.32 -10.05 20.67
N ASP A 76 8.11 -9.76 21.94
CA ASP A 76 6.97 -10.09 22.80
C ASP A 76 5.77 -9.15 22.62
N SER A 77 5.94 -8.01 21.93
CA SER A 77 4.83 -7.10 21.67
C SER A 77 3.73 -7.76 20.83
N ILE A 78 2.46 -7.53 21.20
CA ILE A 78 1.29 -8.14 20.55
C ILE A 78 1.31 -7.98 19.03
N PRO A 79 1.60 -6.78 18.45
CA PRO A 79 1.61 -6.62 16.99
C PRO A 79 2.71 -7.45 16.31
N ARG A 80 3.87 -7.59 16.97
CA ARG A 80 5.02 -8.35 16.47
C ARG A 80 4.76 -9.86 16.51
N VAL A 81 4.10 -10.33 17.56
CA VAL A 81 3.63 -11.72 17.68
C VAL A 81 2.56 -12.00 16.62
N ALA A 82 1.56 -11.13 16.49
CA ALA A 82 0.48 -11.26 15.49
C ALA A 82 1.02 -11.30 14.05
N LEU A 83 2.07 -10.54 13.75
CA LEU A 83 2.73 -10.55 12.43
C LEU A 83 3.36 -11.93 12.09
N ARG A 84 3.88 -12.63 13.09
CA ARG A 84 4.53 -13.95 12.93
C ARG A 84 3.53 -15.10 13.00
N TRP A 85 2.43 -14.90 13.71
CA TRP A 85 1.43 -15.92 13.94
C TRP A 85 0.85 -16.47 12.63
N THR A 86 0.74 -17.80 12.56
CA THR A 86 0.12 -18.51 11.45
C THR A 86 -1.08 -19.26 12.01
N PRO A 87 -2.31 -19.00 11.53
CA PRO A 87 -3.49 -19.67 12.06
C PRO A 87 -3.41 -21.17 11.80
N GLN A 88 -3.72 -21.96 12.81
CA GLN A 88 -3.83 -23.41 12.70
C GLN A 88 -5.13 -23.78 11.98
N GLY A 89 -5.08 -24.80 11.11
CA GLY A 89 -6.25 -25.32 10.42
C GLY A 89 -5.99 -25.70 8.97
N LYS A 90 -6.91 -26.50 8.40
CA LYS A 90 -6.88 -26.90 6.99
C LYS A 90 -7.38 -25.76 6.12
N LYS A 91 -6.63 -25.39 5.08
CA LYS A 91 -7.10 -24.44 4.06
C LYS A 91 -8.25 -25.08 3.29
N ASN A 92 -9.31 -24.30 3.04
CA ASN A 92 -10.39 -24.74 2.15
C ASN A 92 -9.82 -25.04 0.76
N ARG A 93 -10.37 -26.08 0.10
CA ARG A 93 -10.05 -26.40 -1.30
C ARG A 93 -10.45 -25.21 -2.19
N GLY A 94 -9.59 -24.83 -3.13
CA GLY A 94 -9.80 -23.72 -4.07
C GLY A 94 -8.71 -22.65 -4.00
N SER A 95 -8.90 -21.54 -4.73
CA SER A 95 -7.97 -20.40 -4.72
C SER A 95 -7.98 -19.73 -3.34
N PRO A 96 -6.85 -19.67 -2.61
CA PRO A 96 -6.86 -19.09 -1.29
C PRO A 96 -7.12 -17.59 -1.38
N LYS A 97 -8.03 -17.08 -0.53
CA LYS A 97 -8.39 -15.65 -0.47
C LYS A 97 -7.15 -14.77 -0.25
N GLU A 98 -7.19 -13.55 -0.78
CA GLU A 98 -6.18 -12.53 -0.49
C GLU A 98 -6.13 -12.25 1.01
N THR A 99 -4.94 -12.28 1.59
CA THR A 99 -4.69 -12.00 3.01
C THR A 99 -3.78 -10.78 3.12
N TRP A 100 -3.86 -10.07 4.25
CA TRP A 100 -2.99 -8.93 4.52
C TRP A 100 -1.50 -9.30 4.38
N ARG A 101 -1.10 -10.50 4.83
CA ARG A 101 0.28 -11.00 4.71
C ARG A 101 0.72 -11.16 3.25
N ARG A 102 -0.16 -11.59 2.34
CA ARG A 102 0.14 -11.66 0.90
C ARG A 102 0.28 -10.28 0.28
N THR A 103 -0.57 -9.34 0.70
CA THR A 103 -0.47 -7.95 0.23
C THR A 103 0.87 -7.35 0.66
N VAL A 104 1.30 -7.58 1.90
CA VAL A 104 2.62 -7.14 2.39
C VAL A 104 3.77 -7.87 1.69
N ASP A 105 3.67 -9.17 1.46
CA ASP A 105 4.68 -9.94 0.74
C ASP A 105 4.87 -9.40 -0.69
N ARG A 106 3.78 -9.00 -1.37
CA ARG A 106 3.84 -8.31 -2.66
C ARG A 106 4.57 -6.97 -2.56
N ASP A 107 4.22 -6.14 -1.58
CA ASP A 107 4.88 -4.84 -1.35
C ASP A 107 6.38 -4.99 -1.04
N LEU A 108 6.77 -6.04 -0.32
CA LEU A 108 8.17 -6.37 -0.02
C LEU A 108 8.89 -6.83 -1.28
N LYS A 109 8.27 -7.71 -2.09
CA LYS A 109 8.82 -8.18 -3.36
C LYS A 109 9.08 -7.05 -4.35
N THR A 110 8.19 -6.06 -4.43
CA THR A 110 8.40 -4.86 -5.26
C THR A 110 9.70 -4.12 -4.88
N ARG A 111 10.20 -4.30 -3.65
CA ARG A 111 11.42 -3.69 -3.12
C ARG A 111 12.56 -4.70 -2.93
N GLY A 112 12.44 -5.91 -3.49
CA GLY A 112 13.46 -6.96 -3.40
C GLY A 112 13.62 -7.57 -2.01
N LEU A 113 12.63 -7.42 -1.13
CA LEU A 113 12.67 -7.93 0.25
C LEU A 113 11.73 -9.11 0.45
N THR A 114 11.95 -9.83 1.55
CA THR A 114 11.05 -10.90 2.03
C THR A 114 10.65 -10.60 3.47
N MET A 115 9.61 -11.30 3.96
CA MET A 115 9.17 -11.20 5.36
C MET A 115 10.29 -11.54 6.37
N GLN A 116 11.30 -12.31 5.96
CA GLN A 116 12.42 -12.72 6.82
C GLN A 116 13.51 -11.64 6.87
N THR A 117 13.78 -10.96 5.75
CA THR A 117 14.81 -9.91 5.68
C THR A 117 14.30 -8.54 6.12
N ALA A 118 12.99 -8.31 6.04
CA ALA A 118 12.37 -7.04 6.40
C ALA A 118 12.68 -6.57 7.84
N PRO A 119 12.65 -7.40 8.89
CA PRO A 119 12.99 -6.97 10.25
C PRO A 119 14.42 -6.43 10.40
N ALA A 120 15.40 -7.08 9.76
CA ALA A 120 16.80 -6.67 9.82
C ALA A 120 17.01 -5.31 9.14
N ILE A 121 16.36 -5.08 8.00
CA ILE A 121 16.44 -3.81 7.27
C ILE A 121 15.62 -2.71 7.97
N ALA A 122 14.48 -3.06 8.57
CA ALA A 122 13.64 -2.12 9.30
C ALA A 122 14.29 -1.55 10.57
N ALA A 123 15.27 -2.28 11.14
CA ALA A 123 16.08 -1.80 12.27
C ALA A 123 16.80 -0.50 11.91
N ASP A 124 17.36 -0.39 10.71
CA ASP A 124 17.88 0.85 10.17
C ASP A 124 16.73 1.71 9.63
N ARG A 125 16.38 2.76 10.39
CA ARG A 125 15.30 3.68 10.01
C ARG A 125 15.58 4.42 8.71
N THR A 126 16.83 4.77 8.43
CA THR A 126 17.20 5.54 7.24
C THR A 126 17.06 4.67 5.98
N LYS A 127 17.60 3.46 6.04
CA LYS A 127 17.48 2.45 4.97
C LYS A 127 16.04 2.00 4.75
N TRP A 128 15.25 1.87 5.82
CA TRP A 128 13.82 1.56 5.69
C TRP A 128 13.03 2.70 5.02
N CYS A 129 13.35 3.94 5.37
CA CYS A 129 12.70 5.13 4.82
C CYS A 129 13.04 5.35 3.34
N SER A 130 14.28 5.13 2.91
CA SER A 130 14.67 5.29 1.49
C SER A 130 13.91 4.32 0.58
N LEU A 131 13.69 3.08 1.04
CA LEU A 131 12.89 2.08 0.32
C LEU A 131 11.40 2.43 0.19
N ALA A 132 10.89 3.34 1.03
CA ALA A 132 9.52 3.84 0.93
C ALA A 132 9.34 4.82 -0.24
N VAL A 133 10.40 5.54 -0.61
CA VAL A 133 10.40 6.55 -1.67
C VAL A 133 10.58 5.91 -3.05
N ALA A 134 11.35 4.83 -3.13
CA ALA A 134 11.64 4.12 -4.38
C ALA A 134 10.41 3.49 -5.08
N SER A 135 9.27 3.34 -4.40
CA SER A 135 8.03 2.85 -5.02
C SER A 135 7.33 3.86 -5.93
N SER A 136 7.69 5.15 -5.85
CA SER A 136 7.05 6.21 -6.65
C SER A 136 7.61 6.32 -8.07
N THR A 137 8.75 5.68 -8.38
CA THR A 137 9.49 5.91 -9.63
C THR A 137 9.36 4.77 -10.66
N ARG A 138 8.72 3.64 -10.33
CA ARG A 138 8.76 2.41 -11.14
C ARG A 138 7.39 1.96 -11.68
N ARG A 139 6.61 2.90 -12.22
CA ARG A 139 5.57 2.62 -13.24
C ARG A 139 5.83 3.51 -14.47
N ARG A 140 7.06 3.50 -14.99
CA ARG A 140 7.33 3.94 -16.36
C ARG A 140 7.44 2.69 -17.23
N ARG A 141 6.39 2.48 -18.04
CA ARG A 141 6.28 1.64 -19.25
C ARG A 141 6.48 0.13 -19.13
N GLU A 142 5.48 -0.59 -19.62
CA GLU A 142 5.59 -1.59 -20.71
C GLU A 142 4.17 -1.76 -21.28
N ASP A 143 4.01 -1.24 -22.50
CA ASP A 143 3.00 -1.45 -23.58
C ASP A 143 1.50 -1.65 -23.28
#